data_AF-A0ABD2IVM2-F1
#
_entry.id   AF-A0ABD2IVM2-F1
#
_cell.length_a   1.000
_cell.length_b   1.000
_cell.length_c   1.000
_cell.angle_alpha   90.00
_cell.angle_beta   90.00
_cell.angle_gamma   90.00
#
_symmetry.space_group_name_H-M   'P 1'
#
loop_
_entity.id
_entity.type
_entity.pdbx_description
1 polymer ?
#
loop_
_entity_poly.entity_id
_entity_poly.type
_entity_poly.pdbx_seq_one_letter_code
_entity_poly.pdbx_strand_id
1 'polypeptide(L)'
;MAKEEYCFDAKAAAAAGQSRRLSTTASVLVQGDSQSSRFVDAIIRKVTQPPVQRFTDEITDEELKQLCKAATDVFRMQPTLVRIRPPVVVVGDIHGQFSDLQRIFTTHGPPPEQQYMFLGDYVDRGAHSMETIILLFCYKIKYPSNFMLLRGNHECSNINKAYGFYEEIDRRYPRSGARRLFDLFNQVFAWMPFVGLIGEKIL
;
A
#
# COMPACT_ATOMS: atom_id res chain seq x y z
N MET A 1 -41.90 -33.06 -22.15
CA MET A 1 -40.50 -32.90 -21.72
C MET A 1 -40.51 -32.03 -20.49
N ALA A 2 -40.08 -32.58 -19.37
CA ALA A 2 -40.22 -31.99 -18.05
C ALA A 2 -38.89 -31.38 -17.58
N LYS A 3 -39.02 -30.45 -16.60
CA LYS A 3 -38.02 -30.00 -15.61
C LYS A 3 -37.00 -28.96 -16.10
N GLU A 4 -36.64 -27.91 -15.34
CA GLU A 4 -36.97 -27.48 -13.98
C GLU A 4 -36.47 -26.03 -13.80
N GLU A 5 -37.30 -25.15 -13.24
CA GLU A 5 -36.88 -23.91 -12.58
C GLU A 5 -36.11 -24.26 -11.30
N TYR A 6 -34.96 -23.61 -11.06
CA TYR A 6 -34.30 -23.63 -9.76
C TYR A 6 -34.54 -22.28 -9.06
N CYS A 7 -35.68 -22.21 -8.38
CA CYS A 7 -35.91 -21.33 -7.24
C CYS A 7 -35.19 -21.92 -6.02
N PHE A 8 -34.38 -21.14 -5.32
CA PHE A 8 -33.95 -21.48 -3.97
C PHE A 8 -34.26 -20.30 -3.04
N ASP A 9 -35.39 -20.44 -2.36
CA ASP A 9 -35.72 -19.75 -1.11
C ASP A 9 -34.65 -20.06 -0.06
N ALA A 10 -34.10 -19.01 0.55
CA ALA A 10 -33.25 -19.11 1.74
C ALA A 10 -33.77 -18.19 2.84
N LYS A 11 -34.94 -18.52 3.38
CA LYS A 11 -35.38 -18.10 4.73
C LYS A 11 -35.53 -19.35 5.61
N ALA A 12 -34.44 -19.75 6.28
CA ALA A 12 -34.47 -20.47 7.55
C ALA A 12 -33.02 -20.77 8.02
N ALA A 13 -32.45 -19.89 8.85
CA ALA A 13 -31.38 -20.26 9.79
C ALA A 13 -31.18 -19.14 10.82
N ALA A 14 -32.18 -18.94 11.68
CA ALA A 14 -31.98 -18.27 12.96
C ALA A 14 -31.98 -19.34 14.07
N ALA A 15 -31.03 -19.21 15.00
CA ALA A 15 -30.85 -19.93 16.26
C ALA A 15 -30.23 -21.34 16.21
N ALA A 16 -28.90 -21.39 16.35
CA ALA A 16 -28.21 -22.29 17.29
C ALA A 16 -26.74 -21.85 17.40
N GLY A 17 -26.36 -21.36 18.58
CA GLY A 17 -24.97 -21.09 18.91
C GLY A 17 -24.18 -22.38 19.03
N GLN A 18 -23.06 -22.46 18.32
CA GLN A 18 -21.87 -23.17 18.78
C GLN A 18 -20.67 -22.77 17.91
N SER A 19 -19.62 -22.34 18.61
CA SER A 19 -18.28 -22.07 18.15
C SER A 19 -17.81 -23.08 17.09
N ARG A 20 -17.68 -22.64 15.83
CA ARG A 20 -16.86 -23.31 14.82
C ARG A 20 -15.75 -22.37 14.39
N ARG A 21 -14.55 -22.67 14.88
CA ARG A 21 -13.27 -22.14 14.40
C ARG A 21 -13.25 -22.17 12.87
N LEU A 22 -13.30 -21.01 12.22
CA LEU A 22 -12.74 -20.85 10.87
C LEU A 22 -11.23 -20.75 11.03
N SER A 23 -10.61 -21.90 11.20
CA SER A 23 -9.17 -22.10 11.13
C SER A 23 -8.81 -22.50 9.70
N THR A 24 -7.62 -22.04 9.28
CA THR A 24 -6.78 -22.59 8.21
C THR A 24 -7.25 -22.37 6.76
N THR A 25 -6.90 -21.20 6.23
CA THR A 25 -6.37 -21.04 4.85
C THR A 25 -5.68 -19.68 4.65
N ALA A 26 -6.07 -18.64 5.40
CA ALA A 26 -5.42 -17.31 5.35
C ALA A 26 -4.12 -17.21 6.20
N SER A 27 -3.89 -18.15 7.12
CA SER A 27 -2.72 -18.14 8.02
C SER A 27 -1.46 -18.74 7.41
N VAL A 28 -1.49 -19.19 6.16
CA VAL A 28 -0.36 -19.87 5.49
C VAL A 28 0.54 -18.90 4.71
N LEU A 29 0.15 -17.63 4.54
CA LEU A 29 0.90 -16.67 3.72
C LEU A 29 1.79 -15.68 4.51
N VAL A 30 1.96 -15.87 5.82
CA VAL A 30 2.83 -15.04 6.68
C VAL A 30 3.96 -15.87 7.29
N GLN A 31 4.56 -16.74 6.49
CA GLN A 31 5.97 -17.10 6.67
C GLN A 31 6.75 -16.36 5.59
N GLY A 32 6.74 -15.04 5.70
CA GLY A 32 7.54 -14.18 4.84
C GLY A 32 9.02 -14.52 5.05
N ASP A 33 9.70 -14.81 3.95
CA ASP A 33 11.13 -15.01 3.89
C ASP A 33 11.85 -13.98 4.79
N SER A 34 12.56 -14.48 5.80
CA SER A 34 13.20 -13.67 6.85
C SER A 34 14.09 -12.57 6.26
N GLN A 35 14.62 -12.79 5.06
CA GLN A 35 15.43 -11.82 4.32
C GLN A 35 14.60 -10.64 3.80
N SER A 36 13.42 -10.89 3.24
CA SER A 36 12.52 -9.85 2.71
C SER A 36 12.02 -8.92 3.83
N SER A 37 11.70 -9.47 5.01
CA SER A 37 11.33 -8.65 6.17
C SER A 37 12.50 -7.77 6.63
N ARG A 38 13.72 -8.31 6.68
CA ARG A 38 14.91 -7.54 7.12
C ARG A 38 15.25 -6.40 6.15
N PHE A 39 15.09 -6.64 4.85
CA PHE A 39 15.28 -5.62 3.82
C PHE A 39 14.30 -4.45 3.98
N VAL A 40 13.00 -4.75 4.13
CA VAL A 40 11.97 -3.71 4.32
C VAL A 40 12.22 -2.92 5.60
N ASP A 41 12.59 -3.59 6.70
CA ASP A 41 12.91 -2.94 7.97
C ASP A 41 14.13 -2.02 7.88
N ALA A 42 15.13 -2.39 7.06
CA ALA A 42 16.28 -1.53 6.80
C ALA A 42 15.87 -0.25 6.05
N ILE A 43 15.01 -0.36 5.02
CA ILE A 43 14.51 0.82 4.30
C ILE A 43 13.68 1.71 5.22
N ILE A 44 12.76 1.16 6.03
CA ILE A 44 11.96 1.95 6.99
C ILE A 44 12.89 2.76 7.90
N ARG A 45 13.96 2.16 8.42
CA ARG A 45 14.95 2.87 9.26
C ARG A 45 15.63 4.00 8.50
N LYS A 46 16.05 3.78 7.26
CA LYS A 46 16.68 4.81 6.42
C LYS A 46 15.75 5.99 6.12
N VAL A 47 14.48 5.72 5.82
CA VAL A 47 13.48 6.75 5.46
C VAL A 47 13.04 7.57 6.68
N THR A 48 12.96 6.96 7.86
CA THR A 48 12.42 7.59 9.07
C THR A 48 13.46 8.31 9.93
N GLN A 49 14.75 8.09 9.69
CA GLN A 49 15.82 8.75 10.44
C GLN A 49 16.10 10.16 9.89
N PRO A 50 16.16 11.20 10.74
CA PRO A 50 16.67 12.50 10.35
C PRO A 50 18.20 12.44 10.14
N PRO A 51 18.78 13.27 9.24
CA PRO A 51 18.15 14.27 8.40
C PRO A 51 17.68 13.71 7.04
N VAL A 52 16.49 14.14 6.61
CA VAL A 52 15.89 13.79 5.30
C VAL A 52 16.77 14.19 4.10
N GLN A 53 17.69 15.15 4.27
CA GLN A 53 18.59 15.59 3.21
C GLN A 53 19.54 14.50 2.68
N ARG A 54 19.81 13.44 3.46
CA ARG A 54 20.70 12.33 3.04
C ARG A 54 19.98 11.16 2.37
N PHE A 55 18.72 11.33 2.01
CA PHE A 55 17.90 10.26 1.43
C PHE A 55 18.58 9.50 0.28
N THR A 56 19.17 10.23 -0.67
CA THR A 56 19.88 9.66 -1.83
C THR A 56 21.15 8.91 -1.45
N ASP A 57 21.83 9.30 -0.37
CA ASP A 57 23.06 8.66 0.09
C ASP A 57 22.76 7.34 0.83
N GLU A 58 21.61 7.29 1.50
CA GLU A 58 21.19 6.14 2.31
C GLU A 58 20.46 5.06 1.49
N ILE A 59 19.64 5.45 0.51
CA ILE A 59 18.81 4.52 -0.27
C ILE A 59 19.28 4.49 -1.73
N THR A 60 19.82 3.36 -2.12
CA THR A 60 20.36 3.12 -3.46
C THR A 60 19.26 2.88 -4.49
N ASP A 61 19.58 3.08 -5.76
CA ASP A 61 18.67 2.80 -6.86
C ASP A 61 18.30 1.29 -6.94
N GLU A 62 19.23 0.42 -6.57
CA GLU A 62 18.99 -1.02 -6.51
C GLU A 62 18.00 -1.40 -5.40
N GLU A 63 18.09 -0.77 -4.23
CA GLU A 63 17.09 -0.93 -3.16
C GLU A 63 15.71 -0.45 -3.62
N LEU A 64 15.62 0.66 -4.36
CA LEU A 64 14.35 1.13 -4.92
C LEU A 64 13.75 0.15 -5.94
N LYS A 65 14.57 -0.44 -6.81
CA LYS A 65 14.12 -1.45 -7.77
C LYS A 65 13.59 -2.70 -7.05
N GLN A 66 14.31 -3.17 -6.03
CA GLN A 66 13.90 -4.31 -5.21
C GLN A 66 12.59 -4.03 -4.47
N LEU A 67 12.46 -2.82 -3.90
CA LEU A 67 11.24 -2.39 -3.23
C LEU A 67 10.05 -2.36 -4.20
N CYS A 68 10.21 -1.75 -5.39
CA CYS A 68 9.16 -1.70 -6.40
C CYS A 68 8.72 -3.09 -6.85
N LYS A 69 9.69 -4.01 -7.04
CA LYS A 69 9.38 -5.40 -7.38
C LYS A 69 8.56 -6.09 -6.28
N ALA A 70 9.01 -5.99 -5.03
CA ALA A 70 8.31 -6.57 -3.88
C ALA A 70 6.90 -5.99 -3.70
N ALA A 71 6.75 -4.67 -3.83
CA ALA A 71 5.45 -4.00 -3.78
C ALA A 71 4.53 -4.49 -4.90
N THR A 72 5.04 -4.58 -6.14
CA THR A 72 4.29 -5.10 -7.29
C THR A 72 3.78 -6.51 -7.03
N ASP A 73 4.62 -7.40 -6.50
CA ASP A 73 4.23 -8.79 -6.22
C ASP A 73 3.14 -8.85 -5.14
N VAL A 74 3.18 -7.98 -4.13
CA VAL A 74 2.12 -7.86 -3.12
C VAL A 74 0.82 -7.34 -3.72
N PHE A 75 0.86 -6.26 -4.50
CA PHE A 75 -0.34 -5.67 -5.09
C PHE A 75 -1.00 -6.58 -6.14
N ARG A 76 -0.21 -7.34 -6.91
CA ARG A 76 -0.73 -8.30 -7.89
C ARG A 76 -1.61 -9.38 -7.25
N MET A 77 -1.34 -9.72 -5.99
CA MET A 77 -2.12 -10.69 -5.22
C MET A 77 -3.41 -10.11 -4.64
N GLN A 78 -3.63 -8.79 -4.76
CA GLN A 78 -4.82 -8.13 -4.23
C GLN A 78 -5.90 -7.95 -5.30
N PRO A 79 -7.18 -8.09 -4.93
CA PRO A 79 -8.28 -7.73 -5.81
C PRO A 79 -8.35 -6.21 -5.98
N THR A 80 -8.90 -5.77 -7.11
CA THR A 80 -9.16 -4.35 -7.41
C THR A 80 -10.09 -3.68 -6.39
N LEU A 81 -11.04 -4.44 -5.85
CA LEU A 81 -11.88 -4.04 -4.71
C LEU A 81 -11.38 -4.75 -3.47
N VAL A 82 -10.74 -4.01 -2.56
CA VAL A 82 -10.28 -4.53 -1.27
C VAL A 82 -11.39 -4.44 -0.23
N ARG A 83 -11.46 -5.42 0.67
CA ARG A 83 -12.45 -5.45 1.76
C ARG A 83 -11.76 -5.30 3.10
N ILE A 84 -12.24 -4.36 3.92
CA ILE A 84 -11.61 -3.97 5.18
C ILE A 84 -12.63 -4.10 6.31
N ARG A 85 -12.24 -4.74 7.42
CA ARG A 85 -13.07 -4.83 8.63
C ARG A 85 -12.76 -3.67 9.58
N PRO A 86 -13.75 -2.96 10.15
CA PRO A 86 -13.48 -1.95 11.17
C PRO A 86 -12.91 -2.57 12.46
N PRO A 87 -12.16 -1.81 13.29
CA PRO A 87 -11.81 -0.40 13.14
C PRO A 87 -10.70 -0.16 12.10
N VAL A 88 -10.76 0.97 11.38
CA VAL A 88 -9.76 1.38 10.39
C VAL A 88 -9.57 2.89 10.43
N VAL A 89 -8.33 3.35 10.32
CA VAL A 89 -8.01 4.76 10.11
C VAL A 89 -7.99 5.02 8.61
N VAL A 90 -8.86 5.93 8.15
CA VAL A 90 -8.95 6.32 6.75
C VAL A 90 -8.17 7.62 6.55
N VAL A 91 -7.25 7.62 5.60
CA VAL A 91 -6.37 8.76 5.33
C VAL A 91 -6.54 9.20 3.87
N GLY A 92 -6.81 10.48 3.66
CA GLY A 92 -6.89 11.08 2.33
C GLY A 92 -5.51 11.43 1.77
N ASP A 93 -5.50 12.43 0.90
CA ASP A 93 -4.33 12.91 0.17
C ASP A 93 -3.18 13.30 1.10
N ILE A 94 -1.96 12.96 0.69
CA ILE A 94 -0.73 13.33 1.42
C ILE A 94 0.17 14.23 0.58
N HIS A 95 0.22 14.03 -0.74
CA HIS A 95 1.00 14.86 -1.67
C HIS A 95 2.42 15.19 -1.18
N GLY A 96 3.21 14.16 -0.84
CA GLY A 96 4.59 14.35 -0.41
C GLY A 96 4.79 15.14 0.89
N GLN A 97 3.73 15.33 1.70
CA GLN A 97 3.82 15.93 3.05
C GLN A 97 4.29 14.90 4.08
N PHE A 98 5.56 14.48 3.95
CA PHE A 98 6.11 13.38 4.74
C PHE A 98 6.07 13.61 6.27
N SER A 99 6.26 14.84 6.74
CA SER A 99 6.16 15.17 8.16
C SER A 99 4.74 14.95 8.72
N ASP A 100 3.72 15.24 7.92
CA ASP A 100 2.32 15.05 8.30
C ASP A 100 1.98 13.56 8.30
N LEU A 101 2.51 12.80 7.33
CA LEU A 101 2.41 11.33 7.34
C LEU A 101 3.01 10.72 8.62
N GLN A 102 4.21 11.15 9.03
CA GLN A 102 4.83 10.69 10.28
C GLN A 102 3.98 11.04 11.50
N ARG A 103 3.37 12.24 11.50
CA ARG A 103 2.48 12.69 12.56
C ARG A 103 1.20 11.85 12.64
N ILE A 104 0.62 11.44 11.51
CA ILE A 104 -0.53 10.54 11.48
C ILE A 104 -0.21 9.23 12.21
N PHE A 105 0.93 8.60 11.89
CA PHE A 105 1.34 7.36 12.55
C PHE A 105 1.67 7.54 14.03
N THR A 106 2.25 8.67 14.42
CA THR A 106 2.51 8.96 15.84
C THR A 106 1.20 9.21 16.61
N THR A 107 0.20 9.81 15.98
CA THR A 107 -1.07 10.17 16.62
C THR A 107 -2.02 8.97 16.74
N HIS A 108 -2.11 8.15 15.70
CA HIS A 108 -3.07 7.04 15.63
C HIS A 108 -2.45 5.66 15.90
N GLY A 109 -1.13 5.59 16.07
CA GLY A 109 -0.37 4.35 16.29
C GLY A 109 0.15 3.76 14.97
N PRO A 110 1.37 3.20 14.96
CA PRO A 110 1.95 2.64 13.74
C PRO A 110 1.29 1.31 13.33
N PRO A 111 1.39 0.90 12.05
CA PRO A 111 1.12 -0.48 11.66
C PRO A 111 2.09 -1.45 12.38
N PRO A 112 1.65 -2.65 12.82
CA PRO A 112 0.35 -3.27 12.58
C PRO A 112 -0.68 -3.02 13.69
N GLU A 113 -0.34 -2.23 14.72
CA GLU A 113 -1.20 -1.97 15.88
C GLU A 113 -2.52 -1.35 15.46
N GLN A 114 -2.47 -0.48 14.44
CA GLN A 114 -3.62 0.12 13.80
C GLN A 114 -3.72 -0.32 12.33
N GLN A 115 -4.95 -0.57 11.88
CA GLN A 115 -5.27 -0.82 10.48
C GLN A 115 -5.50 0.50 9.74
N TYR A 116 -4.91 0.63 8.55
CA TYR A 116 -4.98 1.84 7.73
C TYR A 116 -5.55 1.56 6.35
N MET A 117 -6.29 2.54 5.84
CA MET A 117 -6.73 2.62 4.46
C MET A 117 -6.43 4.02 3.93
N PHE A 118 -5.50 4.13 2.99
CA PHE A 118 -5.24 5.37 2.29
C PHE A 118 -5.97 5.43 0.97
N LEU A 119 -6.45 6.62 0.61
CA LEU A 119 -7.37 6.85 -0.51
C LEU A 119 -6.68 7.24 -1.83
N GLY A 120 -5.36 7.35 -1.87
CA GLY A 120 -4.60 7.77 -3.05
C GLY A 120 -3.88 9.11 -2.84
N ASP A 121 -3.32 9.64 -3.92
CA ASP A 121 -2.74 10.99 -3.98
C ASP A 121 -1.59 11.18 -2.98
N TYR A 122 -0.61 10.26 -3.08
CA TYR A 122 0.56 10.19 -2.21
C TYR A 122 1.70 11.09 -2.68
N VAL A 123 1.87 11.17 -4.00
CA VAL A 123 2.98 11.84 -4.66
C VAL A 123 2.54 13.17 -5.27
N ASP A 124 3.51 13.90 -5.82
CA ASP A 124 3.37 15.22 -6.43
C ASP A 124 3.09 16.35 -5.42
N ARG A 125 3.25 17.59 -5.89
CA ARG A 125 3.06 18.88 -5.17
C ARG A 125 4.00 19.11 -4.00
N GLY A 126 4.14 18.16 -3.06
CA GLY A 126 5.04 18.27 -1.92
C GLY A 126 6.48 17.93 -2.25
N ALA A 127 7.37 18.26 -1.31
CA ALA A 127 8.83 18.13 -1.48
C ALA A 127 9.40 16.74 -1.18
N HIS A 128 8.59 15.85 -0.59
CA HIS A 128 9.03 14.55 -0.06
C HIS A 128 8.14 13.40 -0.57
N SER A 129 7.83 13.39 -1.87
CA SER A 129 7.01 12.35 -2.48
C SER A 129 7.71 10.99 -2.43
N MET A 130 9.03 10.96 -2.63
CA MET A 130 9.80 9.71 -2.57
C MET A 130 9.75 9.10 -1.18
N GLU A 131 10.06 9.87 -0.14
CA GLU A 131 10.01 9.43 1.27
C GLU A 131 8.62 8.90 1.62
N THR A 132 7.58 9.62 1.19
CA THR A 132 6.17 9.26 1.39
C THR A 132 5.85 7.91 0.77
N ILE A 133 6.01 7.76 -0.54
CA ILE A 133 5.58 6.55 -1.22
C ILE A 133 6.42 5.32 -0.85
N ILE A 134 7.72 5.52 -0.58
CA ILE A 134 8.63 4.46 -0.16
C ILE A 134 8.22 3.93 1.22
N LEU A 135 7.92 4.80 2.19
CA LEU A 135 7.44 4.37 3.50
C LEU A 135 6.11 3.62 3.39
N LEU A 136 5.18 4.12 2.58
CA LEU A 136 3.88 3.46 2.36
C LEU A 136 4.03 2.08 1.72
N PHE A 137 4.92 1.93 0.71
CA PHE A 137 5.22 0.62 0.13
C PHE A 137 5.88 -0.33 1.11
N CYS A 138 6.80 0.14 1.95
CA CYS A 138 7.39 -0.68 3.01
C CYS A 138 6.31 -1.22 3.96
N TYR A 139 5.41 -0.37 4.45
CA TYR A 139 4.31 -0.84 5.31
C TYR A 139 3.35 -1.77 4.57
N LYS A 140 3.09 -1.51 3.29
CA LYS A 140 2.26 -2.40 2.48
C LYS A 140 2.86 -3.80 2.35
N ILE A 141 4.16 -3.89 2.09
CA ILE A 141 4.87 -5.18 1.98
C ILE A 141 4.90 -5.89 3.33
N LYS A 142 5.16 -5.15 4.41
CA LYS A 142 5.28 -5.72 5.75
C LYS A 142 3.94 -6.17 6.32
N TYR A 143 2.87 -5.46 6.00
CA TYR A 143 1.52 -5.66 6.57
C TYR A 143 0.43 -5.69 5.50
N PRO A 144 0.48 -6.63 4.53
CA PRO A 144 -0.38 -6.61 3.34
C PRO A 144 -1.87 -6.67 3.65
N SER A 145 -2.25 -7.29 4.78
CA SER A 145 -3.63 -7.43 5.25
C SER A 145 -4.10 -6.32 6.19
N ASN A 146 -3.20 -5.50 6.74
CA ASN A 146 -3.52 -4.43 7.69
C ASN A 146 -3.28 -3.02 7.14
N PHE A 147 -2.59 -2.91 6.00
CA PHE A 147 -2.23 -1.64 5.39
C PHE A 147 -2.72 -1.62 3.94
N MET A 148 -3.76 -0.84 3.67
CA MET A 148 -4.39 -0.72 2.35
C MET A 148 -4.05 0.61 1.71
N LEU A 149 -3.64 0.56 0.45
CA LEU A 149 -3.33 1.73 -0.37
C LEU A 149 -4.19 1.64 -1.62
N LEU A 150 -5.09 2.61 -1.78
CA LEU A 150 -5.83 2.79 -3.02
C LEU A 150 -5.06 3.67 -3.99
N ARG A 151 -5.35 3.53 -5.28
CA ARG A 151 -4.77 4.35 -6.33
C ARG A 151 -5.55 5.65 -6.48
N GLY A 152 -4.86 6.79 -6.38
CA GLY A 152 -5.38 8.11 -6.74
C GLY A 152 -5.05 8.49 -8.18
N ASN A 153 -5.48 9.68 -8.60
CA ASN A 153 -5.19 10.19 -9.94
C ASN A 153 -3.74 10.65 -10.09
N HIS A 154 -3.06 11.00 -8.99
CA HIS A 154 -1.64 11.32 -9.00
C HIS A 154 -0.75 10.07 -9.15
N GLU A 155 -1.27 8.86 -8.91
CA GLU A 155 -0.57 7.61 -9.22
C GLU A 155 -0.74 7.20 -10.71
N CYS A 156 -0.84 8.19 -11.61
CA CYS A 156 -0.90 8.02 -13.06
C CYS A 156 0.28 8.71 -13.74
N SER A 157 0.94 8.01 -14.67
CA SER A 157 2.18 8.45 -15.31
C SER A 157 2.11 9.82 -15.98
N ASN A 158 0.97 10.16 -16.59
CA ASN A 158 0.78 11.47 -17.22
C ASN A 158 0.68 12.61 -16.20
N ILE A 159 0.13 12.33 -15.02
CA ILE A 159 -0.08 13.30 -13.95
C ILE A 159 1.22 13.48 -13.17
N ASN A 160 1.80 12.39 -12.65
CA ASN A 160 3.02 12.50 -11.83
C ASN A 160 4.29 12.89 -12.60
N LYS A 161 4.27 12.79 -13.94
CA LYS A 161 5.29 13.42 -14.76
C LYS A 161 5.16 14.94 -14.80
N ALA A 162 3.95 15.46 -14.75
CA ALA A 162 3.66 16.89 -14.86
C ALA A 162 3.68 17.63 -13.51
N TYR A 163 3.39 16.95 -12.39
CA TYR A 163 3.16 17.59 -11.09
C TYR A 163 4.26 17.36 -10.04
N GLY A 164 5.42 16.85 -10.45
CA GLY A 164 6.67 16.97 -9.69
C GLY A 164 7.35 15.64 -9.34
N PHE A 165 6.65 14.51 -9.30
CA PHE A 165 7.28 13.25 -8.88
C PHE A 165 8.42 12.81 -9.82
N TYR A 166 8.25 12.93 -11.14
CA TYR A 166 9.35 12.64 -12.08
C TYR A 166 10.56 13.54 -11.86
N GLU A 167 10.33 14.85 -11.67
CA GLU A 167 11.39 15.83 -11.41
C GLU A 167 12.12 15.54 -10.09
N GLU A 168 11.38 15.13 -9.06
CA GLU A 168 11.94 14.72 -7.78
C GLU A 168 12.86 13.51 -7.95
N ILE A 169 12.42 12.46 -8.68
CA ILE A 169 13.27 11.29 -8.97
C ILE A 169 14.51 11.69 -9.79
N ASP A 170 14.36 12.54 -10.81
CA ASP A 170 15.46 12.96 -11.68
C ASP A 170 16.52 13.75 -10.92
N ARG A 171 16.09 14.68 -10.06
CA ARG A 171 16.97 15.45 -9.19
C ARG A 171 17.69 14.58 -8.16
N ARG A 172 17.01 13.57 -7.61
CA ARG A 172 17.55 12.71 -6.53
C ARG A 172 18.40 11.55 -7.05
N TYR A 173 18.12 11.04 -8.24
CA TYR A 173 18.77 9.85 -8.82
C TYR A 173 19.23 10.07 -10.28
N PRO A 174 20.06 11.10 -10.55
CA PRO A 174 20.45 11.46 -11.93
C PRO A 174 21.29 10.39 -12.63
N ARG A 175 22.07 9.59 -11.87
CA ARG A 175 22.98 8.58 -12.40
C ARG A 175 22.29 7.24 -12.70
N SER A 176 21.11 7.01 -12.14
CA SER A 176 20.41 5.71 -12.14
C SER A 176 19.51 5.50 -13.36
N GLY A 177 19.45 6.48 -14.25
CA GLY A 177 18.41 6.57 -15.28
C GLY A 177 17.06 6.81 -14.63
N ALA A 178 16.82 8.06 -14.19
CA ALA A 178 15.60 8.50 -13.52
C ALA A 178 14.31 8.00 -14.19
N ARG A 179 14.31 7.97 -15.53
CA ARG A 179 13.21 7.42 -16.32
C ARG A 179 12.86 5.98 -15.97
N ARG A 180 13.88 5.12 -15.80
CA ARG A 180 13.66 3.71 -15.45
C ARG A 180 13.09 3.55 -14.04
N LEU A 181 13.58 4.32 -13.07
CA LEU A 181 13.02 4.33 -11.72
C LEU A 181 11.57 4.82 -11.73
N PHE A 182 11.30 5.92 -12.43
CA PHE A 182 9.95 6.45 -12.61
C PHE A 182 9.00 5.44 -13.25
N ASP A 183 9.44 4.74 -14.30
CA ASP A 183 8.64 3.72 -14.97
C ASP A 183 8.35 2.53 -14.01
N LEU A 184 9.29 2.17 -13.13
CA LEU A 184 9.08 1.16 -12.10
C LEU A 184 8.04 1.58 -11.06
N PHE A 185 8.12 2.80 -10.52
CA PHE A 185 7.09 3.32 -9.61
C PHE A 185 5.70 3.29 -10.27
N ASN A 186 5.61 3.76 -11.52
CA ASN A 186 4.35 3.73 -12.27
C ASN A 186 3.86 2.31 -12.56
N GLN A 187 4.76 1.34 -12.71
CA GLN A 187 4.38 -0.06 -12.80
C GLN A 187 3.74 -0.55 -11.50
N VAL A 188 4.29 -0.18 -10.33
CA VAL A 188 3.67 -0.51 -9.03
C VAL A 188 2.28 0.13 -8.94
N PHE A 189 2.18 1.42 -9.25
CA PHE A 189 0.92 2.17 -9.23
C PHE A 189 -0.16 1.53 -10.10
N ALA A 190 0.21 0.97 -11.25
CA ALA A 190 -0.73 0.29 -12.14
C ALA A 190 -1.41 -0.94 -11.52
N TRP A 191 -0.80 -1.58 -10.52
CA TRP A 191 -1.36 -2.73 -9.81
C TRP A 191 -2.15 -2.36 -8.54
N MET A 192 -2.17 -1.07 -8.15
CA MET A 192 -2.85 -0.66 -6.94
C MET A 192 -4.38 -0.79 -7.07
N PRO A 193 -5.08 -1.27 -6.02
CA PRO A 193 -6.53 -1.31 -5.97
C PRO A 193 -7.17 0.07 -6.18
N PHE A 194 -8.38 0.12 -6.73
CA PHE A 194 -9.10 1.38 -6.95
C PHE A 194 -10.11 1.70 -5.85
N VAL A 195 -10.65 0.67 -5.19
CA VAL A 195 -11.82 0.83 -4.31
C VAL A 195 -11.63 -0.02 -3.05
N GLY A 196 -12.07 0.50 -1.91
CA GLY A 196 -12.08 -0.27 -0.67
C GLY A 196 -13.45 -0.23 0.01
N LEU A 197 -13.96 -1.41 0.36
CA LEU A 197 -15.24 -1.57 1.04
C LEU A 197 -15.00 -1.82 2.53
N ILE A 198 -15.40 -0.87 3.37
CA ILE A 198 -15.27 -0.93 4.83
C ILE A 198 -16.55 -1.49 5.44
N GLY A 199 -16.42 -2.61 6.17
CA GLY A 199 -17.48 -3.22 6.96
C GLY A 199 -18.71 -3.62 6.14
N GLU A 200 -18.56 -3.88 4.84
CA GLU A 200 -19.65 -4.14 3.88
C GLU A 200 -20.71 -3.01 3.82
N LYS A 201 -20.33 -1.78 4.20
CA LYS A 201 -21.27 -0.65 4.33
C LYS A 201 -20.80 0.65 3.69
N ILE A 202 -19.50 0.93 3.76
CA ILE A 202 -18.92 2.19 3.26
C ILE A 202 -18.02 1.83 2.09
N LEU A 203 -18.33 2.36 0.91
CA LEU A 203 -17.55 2.23 -0.32
C LEU A 203 -16.64 3.43 -0.51
#